data_AF-A0A967SZ31-F1
#
_entry.id   AF-A0A967SZ31-F1
#
_cell.length_a   1.000
_cell.length_b   1.000
_cell.length_c   1.000
_cell.angle_alpha   90.00
_cell.angle_beta   90.00
_cell.angle_gamma   90.00
#
_symmetry.space_group_name_H-M   'P 1'
#
loop_
_entity.id
_entity.type
_entity.pdbx_description
1 polymer ?
#
loop_
_entity_poly.entity_id
_entity_poly.type
_entity_poly.pdbx_seq_one_letter_code
_entity_poly.pdbx_strand_id
1 'polypeptide(L)'
;GVFKYDPNRIKFKHYKQDEDEPNGLSHNHIYAIQGEPGNPEILWIGTFGGGLNKLNRKTEKYTHFQYQPGNPYGLSEDYVQVIYFDREETMWIG
;
A
#
# COMPACT_ATOMS: atom_id res chain seq x y z
N GLY A 1 -9.98 -5.38 -1.48
CA GLY A 1 -9.16 -4.78 -0.43
C GLY A 1 -8.13 -5.76 0.06
N VAL A 2 -7.52 -5.49 1.22
CA VAL A 2 -6.57 -6.38 1.90
C VAL A 2 -7.23 -6.98 3.14
N PHE A 3 -7.10 -8.29 3.35
CA PHE A 3 -7.52 -8.94 4.59
C PHE A 3 -6.30 -9.30 5.45
N LYS A 4 -6.31 -8.87 6.71
CA LYS A 4 -5.36 -9.33 7.74
C LYS A 4 -6.04 -10.38 8.60
N TYR A 5 -5.47 -11.58 8.60
CA TYR A 5 -5.89 -12.68 9.44
C TYR A 5 -5.13 -12.68 10.77
N ASP A 6 -5.87 -12.68 11.89
CA ASP A 6 -5.33 -12.92 13.23
C ASP A 6 -5.61 -14.39 13.62
N PRO A 7 -4.61 -15.28 13.57
CA PRO A 7 -4.80 -16.71 13.85
C PRO A 7 -5.12 -16.99 15.32
N ASN A 8 -4.71 -16.11 16.24
CA ASN A 8 -4.96 -16.31 17.67
C ASN A 8 -6.43 -16.06 18.05
N ARG A 9 -7.12 -15.23 17.26
CA ARG A 9 -8.53 -14.85 17.49
C ARG A 9 -9.48 -15.44 16.45
N ILE A 10 -8.95 -16.05 15.39
CA ILE A 10 -9.69 -16.51 14.21
C ILE A 10 -10.58 -15.37 13.68
N LYS A 11 -9.97 -14.19 13.49
CA LYS A 11 -10.66 -12.98 13.02
C LYS A 11 -9.95 -12.39 11.82
N PHE A 12 -10.73 -11.76 10.94
CA PHE A 12 -10.25 -11.00 9.81
C PHE A 12 -10.50 -9.52 10.04
N LYS A 13 -9.48 -8.70 9.74
CA LYS A 13 -9.65 -7.26 9.54
C LYS A 13 -9.61 -6.98 8.05
N HIS A 14 -10.60 -6.25 7.55
CA HIS A 14 -10.68 -5.84 6.15
C HIS A 14 -10.21 -4.39 6.03
N TYR A 15 -9.11 -4.19 5.30
CA TYR A 15 -8.67 -2.88 4.83
C TYR A 15 -9.24 -2.69 3.42
N LYS A 16 -10.04 -1.65 3.22
CA LYS A 16 -10.71 -1.35 1.96
C LYS A 16 -10.66 0.15 1.68
N GLN A 17 -10.97 0.51 0.45
CA GLN A 17 -11.40 1.86 0.15
C GLN A 17 -12.72 2.11 0.87
N ASP A 18 -12.82 3.25 1.53
CA ASP A 18 -14.03 3.71 2.20
C ASP A 18 -14.35 5.12 1.69
N GLU A 19 -15.54 5.30 1.14
CA GLU A 19 -15.98 6.59 0.59
C GLU A 19 -16.37 7.56 1.71
N ASP A 20 -16.77 7.04 2.87
CA ASP A 20 -17.14 7.82 4.04
C ASP A 20 -15.92 8.14 4.92
N GLU A 21 -14.85 7.34 4.82
CA GLU A 21 -13.58 7.53 5.53
C GLU A 21 -12.38 7.57 4.55
N PRO A 22 -11.94 8.76 4.10
CA PRO A 22 -10.87 8.89 3.10
C PRO A 22 -9.50 8.40 3.59
N ASN A 23 -9.40 7.96 4.84
CA ASN A 23 -8.21 7.41 5.47
C ASN A 23 -8.04 5.89 5.21
N GLY A 24 -8.63 5.35 4.14
CA GLY A 24 -8.54 3.93 3.76
C GLY A 24 -7.54 3.65 2.63
N LEU A 25 -7.68 2.49 1.98
CA LEU A 25 -6.93 2.19 0.75
C LEU A 25 -7.42 3.08 -0.39
N SER A 26 -6.52 3.53 -1.26
CA SER A 26 -6.88 4.31 -2.44
C SER A 26 -7.65 3.51 -3.49
N HIS A 27 -7.52 2.18 -3.48
CA HIS A 27 -8.20 1.30 -4.42
C HIS A 27 -8.36 -0.12 -3.84
N ASN A 28 -9.44 -0.82 -4.21
CA ASN A 28 -9.76 -2.14 -3.66
C ASN A 28 -9.10 -3.31 -4.40
N HIS A 29 -8.69 -3.13 -5.65
CA HIS A 29 -7.96 -4.12 -6.43
C HIS A 29 -6.46 -3.99 -6.15
N ILE A 30 -5.89 -5.00 -5.50
CA ILE A 30 -4.52 -5.00 -4.96
C ILE A 30 -3.68 -5.99 -5.78
N TYR A 31 -2.49 -5.57 -6.19
CA TYR A 31 -1.53 -6.43 -6.89
C TYR A 31 -0.32 -6.82 -6.04
N ALA A 32 0.20 -5.86 -5.26
CA ALA A 32 1.40 -6.07 -4.46
C ALA A 32 1.16 -5.71 -3.00
N ILE A 33 1.76 -6.49 -2.09
CA ILE A 33 1.88 -6.16 -0.67
C ILE A 33 3.31 -6.50 -0.26
N GLN A 34 4.06 -5.51 0.23
CA GLN A 34 5.45 -5.66 0.62
C GLN A 34 5.70 -5.00 1.98
N GLY A 35 6.39 -5.69 2.88
CA GLY A 35 6.85 -5.11 4.14
C GLY A 35 8.06 -4.22 3.93
N GLU A 36 8.15 -3.12 4.69
CA GLU A 36 9.34 -2.26 4.70
C GLU A 36 10.47 -2.96 5.49
N PRO A 37 11.67 -3.12 4.91
CA PRO A 37 12.83 -3.65 5.63
C PRO A 37 13.10 -2.87 6.91
N GLY A 38 13.43 -3.58 8.00
CA GLY A 38 13.71 -2.97 9.31
C GLY A 38 12.49 -2.36 10.02
N ASN A 39 11.32 -2.25 9.37
CA ASN A 39 10.15 -1.60 9.93
C ASN A 39 8.90 -2.47 9.79
N PRO A 40 8.63 -3.37 10.76
CA PRO A 40 7.49 -4.27 10.68
C PRO A 40 6.16 -3.52 10.73
N GLU A 41 6.09 -2.26 11.15
CA GLU A 41 4.81 -1.55 11.19
C GLU A 41 4.37 -1.02 9.83
N ILE A 42 5.26 -0.99 8.84
CA ILE A 42 4.96 -0.44 7.53
C ILE A 42 4.69 -1.55 6.51
N LEU A 43 3.58 -1.40 5.80
CA LEU A 43 3.27 -2.12 4.58
C LEU A 43 3.16 -1.15 3.41
N TRP A 44 3.74 -1.54 2.28
CA TRP A 44 3.56 -0.92 0.99
C TRP A 44 2.58 -1.77 0.18
N ILE A 45 1.58 -1.13 -0.43
CA ILE A 45 0.48 -1.81 -1.12
C ILE A 45 0.28 -1.18 -2.50
N GLY A 46 0.53 -1.97 -3.54
CA GLY A 46 0.40 -1.60 -4.94
C GLY A 46 -1.00 -1.95 -5.45
N THR A 47 -1.61 -1.04 -6.19
CA THR A 47 -3.01 -1.18 -6.63
C THR A 47 -3.15 -1.10 -8.14
N PHE A 48 -4.31 -1.54 -8.64
CA PHE A 48 -4.64 -1.47 -10.06
C PHE A 48 -4.75 -0.04 -10.61
N GLY A 49 -5.15 0.95 -9.81
CA GLY A 49 -5.40 2.29 -10.35
C GLY A 49 -5.49 3.38 -9.29
N GLY A 50 -5.10 3.09 -8.06
CA GLY A 50 -4.98 4.07 -6.99
C GLY A 50 -3.53 4.35 -6.60
N GLY A 51 -2.57 3.92 -7.42
CA GLY A 51 -1.14 4.07 -7.16
C GLY A 51 -0.65 3.19 -6.01
N LEU A 52 0.28 3.74 -5.24
CA LEU A 52 0.95 3.10 -4.12
C LEU A 52 0.41 3.61 -2.79
N ASN A 53 0.13 2.70 -1.86
CA ASN A 53 -0.30 3.03 -0.50
C ASN A 53 0.80 2.65 0.49
N LYS A 54 1.16 3.56 1.39
CA LYS A 54 1.95 3.25 2.60
C LYS A 54 1.00 3.17 3.79
N LEU A 55 0.90 1.99 4.40
CA LEU A 55 0.09 1.73 5.58
C LEU A 55 0.98 1.56 6.80
N ASN A 56 0.78 2.40 7.81
CA ASN A 56 1.30 2.16 9.16
C ASN A 56 0.28 1.32 9.94
N ARG A 57 0.57 0.04 10.15
CA ARG A 57 -0.33 -0.93 10.80
C ARG A 57 -0.58 -0.67 12.28
N LYS A 58 0.29 0.08 12.95
CA LYS A 58 0.16 0.45 14.37
C LYS A 58 -0.80 1.61 14.57
N THR A 59 -0.71 2.62 13.70
CA THR A 59 -1.52 3.86 13.80
C THR A 59 -2.72 3.86 12.85
N GLU A 60 -2.78 2.89 11.93
CA GLU A 60 -3.79 2.76 10.89
C GLU A 60 -3.87 3.97 9.96
N LYS A 61 -2.74 4.66 9.80
CA LYS A 61 -2.60 5.79 8.88
C LYS A 61 -2.13 5.32 7.51
N TYR A 62 -2.75 5.91 6.49
CA TYR A 62 -2.41 5.68 5.09
C TYR A 62 -1.76 6.93 4.52
N THR A 63 -0.82 6.72 3.61
CA THR A 63 -0.29 7.75 2.73
C THR A 63 -0.41 7.24 1.31
N HIS A 64 -1.04 8.02 0.44
CA HIS A 64 -1.27 7.67 -0.95
C HIS A 64 -0.24 8.39 -1.82
N PHE A 65 0.37 7.63 -2.73
CA PHE A 65 1.23 8.15 -3.78
C PHE A 65 0.54 7.82 -5.10
N GLN A 66 0.14 8.85 -5.82
CA GLN A 66 -0.58 8.73 -7.10
C GLN A 66 0.18 9.45 -8.20
N TYR A 67 -0.10 9.08 -9.44
CA TYR A 67 0.37 9.76 -10.63
C TYR A 67 -0.07 11.23 -10.60
N GLN A 68 0.89 12.13 -10.82
CA GLN A 68 0.65 13.57 -10.88
C GLN A 68 1.26 14.10 -12.17
N PRO A 69 0.43 14.50 -13.16
CA PRO A 69 0.92 15.07 -14.41
C PRO A 69 1.89 16.24 -14.14
N GLY A 70 3.07 16.17 -14.75
CA GLY A 70 4.10 17.22 -14.63
C GLY A 70 4.99 17.13 -13.38
N ASN A 71 4.82 16.12 -12.52
CA ASN A 71 5.75 15.86 -11.41
C ASN A 71 6.81 14.81 -11.81
N PRO A 72 8.06 15.19 -12.09
CA PRO A 72 9.11 14.25 -12.51
C PRO A 72 9.62 13.36 -11.37
N TYR A 73 9.23 13.64 -10.13
CA TYR A 73 9.62 12.87 -8.94
C TYR A 73 8.47 12.02 -8.39
N GLY A 74 7.32 12.00 -9.07
CA GLY A 74 6.16 11.18 -8.72
C GLY A 74 6.19 9.79 -9.35
N LEU A 75 5.16 9.00 -9.08
CA LEU A 75 4.92 7.77 -9.82
C LEU A 75 4.72 8.09 -11.30
N SER A 76 5.17 7.20 -12.19
CA SER A 76 4.92 7.32 -13.63
C SER A 76 3.50 6.93 -14.02
N GLU A 77 2.83 6.09 -13.22
CA GLU A 77 1.45 5.64 -13.42
C GLU A 77 0.84 5.15 -12.10
N ASP A 78 -0.50 5.06 -12.04
CA ASP A 78 -1.25 4.57 -10.86
C ASP A 78 -1.41 3.04 -10.80
N TYR A 79 -0.88 2.35 -11.82
CA TYR A 79 -0.91 0.91 -11.95
C TYR A 79 0.38 0.32 -11.36
N VAL A 80 0.32 -0.18 -10.13
CA VAL A 80 1.48 -0.73 -9.41
C VAL A 80 1.30 -2.23 -9.19
N GLN A 81 2.01 -3.04 -9.98
CA GLN A 81 1.92 -4.49 -9.95
C GLN A 81 2.89 -5.15 -8.99
N VAL A 82 4.08 -4.58 -8.84
CA VAL A 82 5.18 -5.17 -8.07
C VAL A 82 5.83 -4.10 -7.20
N ILE A 83 6.16 -4.50 -5.97
CA ILE A 83 6.98 -3.72 -5.05
C ILE A 83 8.08 -4.64 -4.56
N TYR A 84 9.32 -4.21 -4.69
CA TYR A 84 10.48 -4.99 -4.26
C TYR A 84 11.49 -4.09 -3.57
N PHE A 85 12.05 -4.56 -2.45
CA PHE A 85 13.21 -3.93 -1.84
C PHE A 85 14.45 -4.73 -2.20
N ASP A 86 15.46 -4.06 -2.75
CA ASP A 86 16.75 -4.68 -2.98
C ASP A 86 17.60 -4.75 -1.70
N ARG A 87 18.84 -5.22 -1.83
CA ARG A 87 19.76 -5.40 -0.71
C ARG A 87 20.27 -4.10 -0.11
N GLU A 88 20.16 -3.00 -0.84
CA GLU A 88 20.52 -1.65 -0.38
C GLU A 88 19.30 -0.92 0.17
N GLU A 89 18.19 -1.63 0.39
CA GLU A 89 16.91 -1.10 0.86
C GLU A 89 16.27 -0.09 -0.10
N THR A 90 16.69 -0.10 -1.38
CA THR A 90 16.04 0.69 -2.43
C THR A 90 14.75 0.00 -2.85
N MET A 91 13.66 0.78 -2.92
CA MET A 91 12.35 0.30 -3.37
C MET A 91 12.23 0.43 -4.88
N TRP A 92 12.01 -0.69 -5.54
CA TRP A 92 11.67 -0.82 -6.96
C TRP A 92 10.16 -1.03 -7.10
N ILE A 93 9.56 -0.26 -8.01
CA ILE A 93 8.13 -0.28 -8.30
C ILE A 93 7.97 -0.57 -9.79
N GLY A 94 7.09 -1.51 -10.13
CA GLY A 94 6.77 -1.88 -11.51
C GLY A 94 5.30 -2.25 -11.68
#